data_AF-X1HBN4-F1
#
_entry.id   AF-X1HBN4-F1
#
_cell.length_a   1.000
_cell.length_b   1.000
_cell.length_c   1.000
_cell.angle_alpha   90.00
_cell.angle_beta   90.00
_cell.angle_gamma   90.00
#
_symmetry.space_group_name_H-M   'P 1'
#
loop_
_entity.id
_entity.type
_entity.pdbx_description
1 polymer ?
#
loop_
_entity_poly.entity_id
_entity_poly.type
_entity_poly.pdbx_seq_one_letter_code
_entity_poly.pdbx_strand_id
1 'polypeptide(L)'
;MVPTPAGRVCLNCNVEVVAKKTLYCPDCGEKLTLKREPNGYLFLGHLHMMAMREMLKDFSICMWLVWREALGLPITQPYKVVKLNHKPINPWAMVDREAVKEK
;
A
#
# COMPACT_ATOMS: atom_id res chain seq x y z
N MET A 1 11.67 -2.79 -7.63
CA MET A 1 10.22 -2.70 -7.92
C MET A 1 10.05 -2.81 -9.42
N VAL A 2 9.00 -3.48 -9.89
CA VAL A 2 8.74 -3.64 -11.34
C VAL A 2 7.27 -3.31 -11.67
N PRO A 3 6.97 -2.86 -12.91
CA PRO A 3 5.60 -2.65 -13.35
C PRO A 3 4.73 -3.89 -13.11
N THR A 4 3.46 -3.68 -12.75
CA THR A 4 2.53 -4.79 -12.56
C THR A 4 2.11 -5.34 -13.91
N PRO A 5 2.36 -6.62 -14.22
CA PRO A 5 1.90 -7.21 -15.46
C PRO A 5 0.37 -7.34 -15.46
N ALA A 6 -0.26 -7.02 -16.58
CA ALA A 6 -1.66 -7.31 -16.85
C ALA A 6 -1.91 -8.81 -17.00
N GLY A 7 -0.95 -9.53 -17.60
CA GLY A 7 -0.94 -10.97 -17.86
C GLY A 7 0.11 -11.76 -17.07
N ARG A 8 0.64 -12.81 -17.68
CA ARG A 8 1.82 -13.52 -17.16
C ARG A 8 3.09 -12.82 -17.66
N VAL A 9 4.18 -12.91 -16.92
CA VAL A 9 5.46 -12.30 -17.30
C VAL A 9 6.57 -13.35 -17.27
N CYS A 10 7.51 -13.25 -18.21
CA CYS A 10 8.79 -13.94 -18.11
C CYS A 10 9.76 -13.02 -17.40
N LEU A 11 10.31 -13.43 -16.26
CA LEU A 11 11.24 -12.59 -15.48
C LEU A 11 12.65 -12.55 -16.07
N ASN A 12 12.99 -13.52 -16.92
CA ASN A 12 14.28 -13.58 -17.59
C ASN A 12 14.32 -12.62 -18.79
N CYS A 13 13.30 -12.67 -19.65
CA CYS A 13 13.20 -11.81 -20.82
C CYS A 13 12.48 -10.48 -20.54
N ASN A 14 11.85 -10.34 -19.38
CA ASN A 14 10.95 -9.22 -19.02
C ASN A 14 9.83 -8.96 -20.05
N VAL A 15 9.45 -10.00 -20.79
CA VAL A 15 8.37 -9.94 -21.79
C VAL A 15 7.05 -10.31 -21.13
N GLU A 16 6.06 -9.46 -21.33
CA GLU A 16 4.71 -9.73 -20.91
C GLU A 16 4.00 -10.62 -21.94
N VAL A 17 3.49 -11.76 -21.48
CA VAL A 17 2.78 -12.71 -22.31
C VAL A 17 1.29 -12.60 -21.98
N VAL A 18 0.55 -11.95 -22.87
CA VAL A 18 -0.90 -11.72 -22.76
C VAL A 18 -1.72 -13.01 -22.95
N ALA A 19 -1.08 -14.11 -23.37
CA ALA A 19 -1.77 -15.37 -23.65
C ALA A 19 -2.17 -16.13 -22.37
N LYS A 20 -3.48 -16.36 -22.17
CA LYS A 20 -4.04 -17.16 -21.07
C LYS A 20 -3.63 -18.65 -21.09
N LYS A 21 -3.07 -19.16 -22.21
CA LYS A 21 -2.89 -20.61 -22.45
C LYS A 21 -1.44 -21.12 -22.42
N THR A 22 -0.42 -20.28 -22.48
CA THR A 22 0.97 -20.75 -22.48
C THR A 22 1.56 -20.68 -21.07
N LEU A 23 2.17 -21.79 -20.63
CA LEU A 23 2.86 -21.89 -19.33
C LEU A 23 4.33 -21.45 -19.43
N TYR A 24 4.84 -21.28 -20.65
CA TYR A 24 6.26 -21.04 -20.95
C TYR A 24 6.42 -19.81 -21.86
N CYS A 25 7.55 -19.12 -21.69
CA CYS A 25 7.92 -17.96 -22.49
C CYS A 25 8.23 -18.40 -23.93
N PRO A 26 7.69 -17.72 -24.96
CA PRO A 26 7.97 -18.06 -26.36
C PRO A 26 9.44 -17.81 -26.75
N ASP A 27 10.14 -16.89 -26.07
CA ASP A 27 11.50 -16.49 -26.45
C ASP A 27 12.59 -17.34 -25.78
N CYS A 28 12.43 -17.66 -24.49
CA CYS A 28 13.44 -18.40 -23.73
C CYS A 28 12.97 -19.74 -23.15
N GLY A 29 11.71 -20.12 -23.37
CA GLY A 29 11.15 -21.38 -22.86
C GLY A 29 10.95 -21.43 -21.33
N GLU A 30 11.29 -20.37 -20.60
CA GLU A 30 11.21 -20.34 -19.14
C GLU A 30 9.76 -20.33 -18.65
N LYS A 31 9.50 -20.92 -17.48
CA LYS A 31 8.14 -20.96 -16.92
C LYS A 31 7.65 -19.56 -16.59
N LEU A 32 6.55 -19.16 -17.21
CA LEU A 32 5.92 -17.86 -16.96
C LEU A 32 5.39 -17.81 -15.53
N THR A 33 5.69 -16.73 -14.83
CA THR A 33 5.22 -16.58 -13.46
C THR A 33 3.72 -16.30 -13.47
N LEU A 34 3.03 -16.90 -12.51
CA LEU A 34 1.66 -16.52 -12.18
C LEU A 34 1.65 -15.05 -11.73
N LYS A 35 0.46 -14.47 -11.55
CA LYS A 35 0.28 -13.10 -11.00
C LYS A 35 0.80 -12.94 -9.55
N ARG A 36 1.54 -13.91 -9.02
CA ARG A 36 2.18 -13.92 -7.71
C ARG A 36 3.61 -13.44 -7.84
N GLU A 37 4.02 -12.58 -6.92
CA GLU A 37 5.38 -12.06 -6.86
C GLU A 37 6.38 -13.15 -6.46
N PRO A 38 7.45 -13.34 -7.24
CA PRO A 38 8.61 -14.13 -6.84
C PRO A 38 9.43 -13.43 -5.75
N ASN A 39 10.31 -14.20 -5.10
CA ASN A 39 11.25 -13.66 -4.12
C ASN A 39 12.13 -12.58 -4.75
N GLY A 40 12.24 -11.43 -4.06
CA GLY A 40 13.02 -10.28 -4.52
C GLY A 40 12.29 -9.33 -5.48
N TYR A 41 11.08 -9.68 -5.92
CA TYR A 41 10.26 -8.81 -6.78
C TYR A 41 9.09 -8.21 -5.99
N LEU A 42 8.82 -6.92 -6.26
CA LEU A 42 7.67 -6.21 -5.73
C LEU A 42 7.03 -5.43 -6.88
N PHE A 43 5.78 -5.76 -7.19
CA PHE A 43 4.99 -5.14 -8.25
C PHE A 43 4.42 -3.82 -7.76
N LEU A 44 4.43 -2.81 -8.63
CA LEU A 44 3.94 -1.45 -8.28
C LEU A 44 2.49 -1.44 -7.80
N GLY A 45 1.61 -2.23 -8.41
CA GLY A 45 0.22 -2.41 -8.00
C GLY A 45 0.09 -3.07 -6.64
N HIS A 46 0.96 -4.03 -6.28
CA HIS A 46 0.96 -4.59 -4.93
C HIS A 46 1.39 -3.54 -3.92
N LEU A 47 2.48 -2.81 -4.19
CA LEU A 47 2.96 -1.71 -3.34
C LEU A 47 1.88 -0.64 -3.17
N HIS A 48 1.20 -0.24 -4.25
CA HIS A 48 0.09 0.72 -4.19
C HIS A 48 -1.03 0.21 -3.26
N MET A 49 -1.43 -1.07 -3.40
CA MET A 49 -2.44 -1.65 -2.53
C MET A 49 -1.98 -1.80 -1.07
N MET A 50 -0.68 -2.03 -0.82
CA MET A 50 -0.10 -1.98 0.53
C MET A 50 -0.23 -0.58 1.12
N ALA A 51 0.12 0.46 0.36
CA ALA A 51 -0.01 1.85 0.79
C ALA A 51 -1.47 2.23 1.07
N MET A 52 -2.40 1.85 0.20
CA MET A 52 -3.85 2.08 0.41
C MET A 52 -4.37 1.41 1.67
N ARG A 53 -3.95 0.17 1.94
CA ARG A 53 -4.31 -0.53 3.19
C ARG A 53 -3.73 0.15 4.42
N GLU A 54 -2.51 0.66 4.33
CA GLU A 54 -1.87 1.35 5.46
C GLU A 54 -2.58 2.68 5.76
N MET A 55 -2.92 3.45 4.72
CA MET A 55 -3.70 4.68 4.82
C MET A 55 -5.05 4.44 5.52
N LEU A 56 -5.77 3.37 5.18
CA LEU A 56 -7.05 3.04 5.84
C LEU A 56 -6.87 2.72 7.33
N LYS A 57 -5.81 1.99 7.69
CA LYS A 57 -5.51 1.71 9.10
C LYS A 57 -5.19 3.00 9.86
N ASP A 58 -4.43 3.89 9.25
CA ASP A 58 -4.07 5.18 9.85
C ASP A 58 -5.28 6.08 10.04
N PHE A 59 -6.18 6.12 9.07
CA PHE A 59 -7.48 6.77 9.20
C PHE A 59 -8.28 6.21 10.38
N SER A 60 -8.42 4.88 10.48
CA SER A 60 -9.17 4.26 11.60
C SER A 60 -8.55 4.56 12.96
N ILE A 61 -7.22 4.57 13.06
CA ILE A 61 -6.50 4.94 14.28
C ILE A 61 -6.81 6.39 14.65
N CYS A 62 -6.67 7.33 13.71
CA CYS A 62 -6.92 8.74 13.96
C CYS A 62 -8.37 8.98 14.39
N MET A 63 -9.33 8.40 13.67
CA MET A 63 -10.75 8.49 13.97
C MET A 63 -11.05 7.99 15.39
N TRP A 64 -10.49 6.83 15.77
CA TRP A 64 -10.68 6.27 17.11
C TRP A 64 -10.15 7.19 18.21
N LEU A 65 -8.96 7.76 18.03
CA LEU A 65 -8.35 8.66 19.01
C LEU A 65 -9.17 9.94 19.18
N VAL A 66 -9.52 10.61 18.08
CA VAL A 66 -10.29 11.86 18.10
C VAL A 66 -11.69 11.63 18.67
N TRP A 67 -12.33 10.52 18.31
CA TRP A 67 -13.66 10.17 18.84
C TRP A 67 -13.63 9.94 20.35
N ARG A 68 -12.62 9.25 20.88
CA ARG A 68 -12.48 9.06 22.33
C ARG A 68 -12.21 10.37 23.05
N GLU A 69 -11.37 11.23 22.48
CA GLU A 69 -11.09 12.56 23.01
C GLU A 69 -12.37 13.39 23.12
N ALA A 70 -13.18 13.42 22.06
CA ALA A 70 -14.44 14.16 22.03
C ALA A 70 -15.45 13.70 23.08
N LEU A 71 -15.42 12.41 23.47
CA LEU A 71 -16.26 11.85 24.52
C LEU A 71 -15.64 11.93 25.93
N GLY A 72 -14.45 12.54 26.08
CA GLY A 72 -13.74 12.59 27.36
C GLY A 72 -13.27 11.22 27.87
N LEU A 73 -13.13 10.25 26.98
CA LEU A 73 -12.72 8.89 27.33
C LEU A 73 -11.19 8.77 27.40
N PRO A 74 -10.64 7.90 28.25
CA PRO A 74 -9.19 7.69 28.32
C PRO A 74 -8.60 7.31 26.97
N ILE A 75 -7.52 7.97 26.55
CA ILE A 75 -6.82 7.73 25.29
C ILE A 75 -5.54 6.95 25.57
N THR A 76 -5.24 5.97 24.72
CA THR A 76 -3.96 5.24 24.75
C THR A 76 -3.26 5.37 23.41
N GLN A 77 -1.93 5.34 23.42
CA GLN A 77 -1.15 5.40 22.20
C GLN A 77 -1.38 4.14 21.35
N PRO A 78 -1.55 4.26 20.02
CA PRO A 78 -1.79 3.11 19.15
C PRO A 78 -0.64 2.10 19.17
N TYR A 79 -0.94 0.84 18.84
CA TYR A 79 0.04 -0.24 18.75
C TYR A 79 1.26 0.13 17.88
N LYS A 80 1.04 0.77 16.73
CA LYS A 80 2.12 1.19 15.82
C LYS A 80 3.13 2.11 16.51
N VAL A 81 2.69 2.96 17.44
CA VAL A 81 3.55 3.87 18.19
C VAL A 81 4.26 3.10 19.30
N VAL A 82 3.50 2.40 20.15
CA VAL A 82 4.04 1.79 21.38
C VAL A 82 4.89 0.55 21.12
N LYS A 83 4.53 -0.25 20.11
CA LYS A 83 5.15 -1.57 19.85
C LYS A 83 6.06 -1.58 18.64
N LEU A 84 5.76 -0.77 17.62
CA LEU A 84 6.57 -0.72 16.40
C LEU A 84 7.45 0.54 16.33
N ASN A 85 7.36 1.43 17.32
CA ASN A 85 8.12 2.68 17.37
C ASN A 85 7.92 3.59 16.14
N HIS A 86 6.73 3.55 15.54
CA HIS A 86 6.36 4.46 14.46
C HIS A 86 6.03 5.85 15.03
N LYS A 87 6.24 6.88 14.21
CA LYS A 87 5.80 8.23 14.56
C LYS A 87 4.26 8.29 14.63
N PRO A 88 3.69 8.94 15.66
CA PRO A 88 2.25 9.14 15.73
C PRO A 88 1.78 10.01 14.57
N ILE A 89 0.61 9.68 14.03
CA ILE A 89 -0.02 10.44 12.96
C ILE A 89 -0.89 11.52 13.61
N ASN A 90 -0.70 12.76 13.18
CA ASN A 90 -1.50 13.89 13.64
C ASN A 90 -2.61 14.18 12.61
N PRO A 91 -3.89 13.85 12.91
CA PRO A 91 -4.98 14.09 11.97
C PRO A 91 -5.18 15.57 11.64
N TRP A 92 -4.87 16.48 12.57
CA TRP A 92 -4.99 17.92 12.36
C TRP A 92 -3.90 18.51 11.47
N ALA A 93 -2.85 17.75 11.17
CA ALA A 93 -1.89 18.13 10.13
C ALA A 93 -2.37 17.76 8.72
N MET A 94 -3.45 16.98 8.61
CA MET A 94 -4.01 16.45 7.37
C MET A 94 -5.35 17.09 6.99
N VAL A 95 -5.71 18.21 7.63
CA VAL A 95 -6.90 19.00 7.27
C VAL A 95 -6.47 20.22 6.46
N ASP A 96 -7.28 20.57 5.47
CA ASP A 96 -7.10 21.83 4.74
C ASP A 96 -7.23 22.99 5.72
N ARG A 97 -6.29 23.94 5.65
CA ARG A 97 -6.39 25.18 6.40
C ARG A 97 -7.36 26.09 5.67
N GLU A 98 -8.32 26.67 6.39
CA GLU A 98 -9.16 27.71 5.81
C GLU A 98 -8.26 28.84 5.27
N ALA A 99 -8.54 29.27 4.04
CA ALA A 99 -7.87 30.43 3.48
C ALA A 99 -8.15 31.63 4.40
N VAL A 100 -7.09 32.16 5.01
CA VAL A 100 -7.19 33.39 5.81
C VAL A 100 -7.75 34.46 4.89
N LYS A 101 -9.01 34.87 5.13
CA LYS A 101 -9.54 36.07 4.48
C LYS A 101 -8.78 37.24 5.08
N GLU A 102 -7.82 37.78 4.34
CA GLU A 102 -7.22 39.07 4.64
C GLU A 102 -8.35 40.10 4.77
N LYS A 103 -8.40 40.76 5.92
CA LYS A 103 -9.33 41.87 6.21
C LYS A 103 -8.69 43.18 5.81
#